data_AF-W6LFQ9-F1
#
_entry.id   AF-W6LFQ9-F1
#
_cell.length_a   1.000
_cell.length_b   1.000
_cell.length_c   1.000
_cell.angle_alpha   90.00
_cell.angle_beta   90.00
_cell.angle_gamma   90.00
#
_symmetry.space_group_name_H-M   'P 1'
#
loop_
_entity.id
_entity.type
_entity.pdbx_description
1 polymer ?
#
loop_
_entity_poly.entity_id
_entity_poly.type
_entity_poly.pdbx_seq_one_letter_code
_entity_poly.pdbx_strand_id
1 'polypeptide(L)'
;MGKAPPKWLPGERVKETILLQRKSVEQLRADRVLRRDKLKAQRERRKAKIDTKRKKKLTTKKFISAQTILKSAQRKERQGKQFRKIGEKVKGREKRSDKKRFQTYLNDSRVVLLVRAKGSQIPPEVTAAFHSIGLQKLYAARLMYAGNPHTHKLIKQLQPFCIFGHPDREQLDALLRTRGCIYNPETKTRRFISSNLLIERALGAYGVLCIEDIIDTIANRTESTAEVLKRIGPFDFHPPRQLFLERHRSVHQKLEVLNKDSFAAYLANELRGTAKRERKRSASALPVVETKKAEGSGGSLKRKRIER
;
A
#
# COMPACT_ATOMS: atom_id res chain seq x y z
N MET A 1 -8.91 44.73 34.52
CA MET A 1 -9.94 45.64 35.05
C MET A 1 -11.03 44.78 35.68
N GLY A 2 -10.98 44.55 36.99
CA GLY A 2 -12.02 43.80 37.71
C GLY A 2 -13.21 44.72 38.01
N LYS A 3 -14.44 44.23 37.84
CA LYS A 3 -15.67 45.00 38.14
C LYS A 3 -15.69 45.39 39.63
N ALA A 4 -16.19 46.59 39.93
CA ALA A 4 -16.36 47.04 41.31
C ALA A 4 -17.37 46.12 42.03
N PRO A 5 -17.11 45.76 43.30
CA PRO A 5 -17.98 44.90 44.07
C PRO A 5 -19.33 45.58 44.40
N PRO A 6 -20.40 44.81 44.65
CA PRO A 6 -21.72 45.36 44.95
C PRO A 6 -21.71 46.24 46.22
N LYS A 7 -22.41 47.39 46.17
CA LYS A 7 -22.45 48.43 47.22
C LYS A 7 -22.96 47.99 48.60
N TRP A 8 -23.63 46.84 48.71
CA TRP A 8 -24.34 46.39 49.92
C TRP A 8 -23.52 45.44 50.83
N LEU A 9 -22.27 45.15 50.48
CA LEU A 9 -21.38 44.31 51.29
C LEU A 9 -20.54 45.19 52.25
N PRO A 10 -20.45 44.86 53.56
CA PRO A 10 -19.58 45.58 54.50
C PRO A 10 -18.13 45.63 54.00
N GLY A 11 -17.46 46.77 54.19
CA GLY A 11 -16.16 47.08 53.56
C GLY A 11 -15.04 46.06 53.82
N GLU A 12 -15.07 45.33 54.94
CA GLU A 12 -14.12 44.25 55.23
C GLU A 12 -14.33 43.01 54.35
N ARG A 13 -15.59 42.57 54.19
CA ARG A 13 -15.97 41.44 53.35
C ARG A 13 -15.68 41.70 51.86
N VAL A 14 -15.74 42.97 51.46
CA VAL A 14 -15.33 43.43 50.12
C VAL A 14 -13.83 43.26 49.90
N LYS A 15 -12.99 43.58 50.89
CA LYS A 15 -11.53 43.40 50.80
C LYS A 15 -11.16 41.92 50.70
N GLU A 16 -11.80 41.06 51.49
CA GLU A 16 -11.57 39.61 51.50
C GLU A 16 -11.91 38.95 50.14
N THR A 17 -13.05 39.30 49.56
CA THR A 17 -13.48 38.76 48.25
C THR A 17 -12.55 39.18 47.11
N ILE A 18 -12.08 40.43 47.10
CA ILE A 18 -11.07 40.90 46.15
C ILE A 18 -9.75 40.11 46.33
N LEU A 19 -9.36 39.85 47.58
CA LEU A 19 -8.12 39.13 47.90
C LEU A 19 -8.20 37.65 47.47
N LEU A 20 -9.35 36.99 47.66
CA LEU A 20 -9.63 35.65 47.16
C LEU A 20 -9.60 35.57 45.62
N GLN A 21 -10.20 36.54 44.94
CA GLN A 21 -10.15 36.61 43.47
C GLN A 21 -8.72 36.79 42.95
N ARG A 22 -7.91 37.65 43.59
CA ARG A 22 -6.50 37.82 43.24
C ARG A 22 -5.70 36.53 43.42
N LYS A 23 -5.86 35.85 44.57
CA LYS A 23 -5.23 34.54 44.84
C LYS A 23 -5.61 33.50 43.79
N SER A 24 -6.89 33.44 43.38
CA SER A 24 -7.34 32.52 42.32
C SER A 24 -6.70 32.80 40.95
N VAL A 25 -6.57 34.08 40.58
CA VAL A 25 -5.95 34.49 39.31
C VAL A 25 -4.45 34.21 39.32
N GLU A 26 -3.78 34.40 40.46
CA GLU A 26 -2.37 34.05 40.65
C GLU A 26 -2.14 32.54 40.56
N GLN A 27 -3.02 31.73 41.16
CA GLN A 27 -2.99 30.27 41.02
C GLN A 27 -3.17 29.84 39.56
N LEU A 28 -4.15 30.39 38.84
CA LEU A 28 -4.36 30.11 37.41
C LEU A 28 -3.17 30.51 36.54
N ARG A 29 -2.47 31.60 36.89
CA ARG A 29 -1.23 32.01 36.21
C ARG A 29 -0.09 31.05 36.49
N ALA A 30 0.09 30.64 37.74
CA ALA A 30 1.10 29.66 38.15
C ALA A 30 0.88 28.31 37.44
N ASP A 31 -0.35 27.80 37.42
CA ASP A 31 -0.72 26.56 36.72
C ASP A 31 -0.42 26.63 35.22
N ARG A 32 -0.68 27.78 34.59
CA ARG A 32 -0.40 27.99 33.17
C ARG A 32 1.11 27.96 32.88
N VAL A 33 1.93 28.54 33.76
CA VAL A 33 3.40 28.49 33.65
C VAL A 33 3.90 27.07 33.85
N LEU A 34 3.46 26.37 34.90
CA LEU A 34 3.79 24.97 35.16
C LEU A 34 3.44 24.06 33.98
N ARG A 35 2.27 24.25 33.37
CA ARG A 35 1.85 23.49 32.17
C ARG A 35 2.76 23.78 30.97
N ARG A 36 3.17 25.03 30.78
CA ARG A 36 4.11 25.43 29.71
C ARG A 36 5.49 24.80 29.93
N ASP A 37 5.99 24.81 31.16
CA ASP A 37 7.29 24.24 31.51
C ASP A 37 7.30 22.72 31.39
N LYS A 38 6.22 22.06 31.80
CA LYS A 38 6.02 20.62 31.60
C LYS A 38 6.04 20.23 30.11
N LEU A 39 5.36 21.01 29.26
CA LEU A 39 5.38 20.81 27.81
C LEU A 39 6.78 21.07 27.22
N LYS A 40 7.49 22.10 27.72
CA LYS A 40 8.87 22.42 27.30
C LYS A 40 9.83 21.28 27.66
N ALA A 41 9.78 20.80 28.90
CA ALA A 41 10.56 19.66 29.37
C ALA A 41 10.25 18.39 28.56
N GLN A 42 8.99 18.14 28.19
CA GLN A 42 8.63 16.99 27.35
C GLN A 42 9.22 17.12 25.93
N ARG A 43 9.21 18.32 25.34
CA ARG A 43 9.84 18.60 24.03
C ARG A 43 11.35 18.42 24.08
N GLU A 44 12.00 18.93 25.13
CA GLU A 44 13.45 18.79 25.35
C GLU A 44 13.85 17.33 25.54
N ARG A 45 13.12 16.56 26.36
CA ARG A 45 13.32 15.11 26.49
C ARG A 45 13.18 14.38 25.16
N ARG A 46 12.18 14.74 24.34
CA ARG A 46 11.99 14.14 23.00
C ARG A 46 13.15 14.51 22.06
N LYS A 47 13.61 15.76 22.09
CA LYS A 47 14.76 16.24 21.32
C LYS A 47 16.04 15.51 21.72
N ALA A 48 16.35 15.42 23.02
CA ALA A 48 17.49 14.68 23.54
C ALA A 48 17.46 13.19 23.15
N LYS A 49 16.28 12.54 23.19
CA LYS A 49 16.11 11.16 22.69
C LYS A 49 16.37 11.02 21.17
N ILE A 50 15.98 12.01 20.37
CA ILE A 50 16.26 12.01 18.93
C ILE A 50 17.76 12.24 18.68
N ASP A 51 18.38 13.17 19.40
CA ASP A 51 19.79 13.53 19.23
C ASP A 51 20.72 12.40 19.69
N THR A 52 20.42 11.75 20.81
CA THR A 52 21.12 10.53 21.25
C THR A 52 21.01 9.41 20.21
N LYS A 53 19.82 9.18 19.63
CA LYS A 53 19.64 8.23 18.52
C LYS A 53 20.44 8.62 17.27
N ARG A 54 20.53 9.90 16.93
CA ARG A 54 21.35 10.41 15.81
C ARG A 54 22.84 10.21 16.06
N LYS A 55 23.34 10.55 17.26
CA LYS A 55 24.73 10.34 17.68
C LYS A 55 25.11 8.86 17.63
N LYS A 56 24.29 7.96 18.20
CA LYS A 56 24.49 6.51 18.10
C LYS A 56 24.51 6.02 16.65
N LYS A 57 23.63 6.54 15.78
CA LYS A 57 23.65 6.20 14.34
C LYS A 57 24.91 6.68 13.63
N LEU A 58 25.49 7.82 14.04
CA LEU A 58 26.73 8.35 13.48
C LEU A 58 27.94 7.51 13.90
N THR A 59 28.04 7.15 15.17
CA THR A 59 29.15 6.32 15.69
C THR A 59 29.10 4.89 15.18
N THR A 60 27.91 4.34 14.97
CA THR A 60 27.70 2.99 14.40
C THR A 60 27.80 2.91 12.88
N LYS A 61 28.14 4.01 12.18
CA LYS A 61 28.37 3.96 10.72
C LYS A 61 29.58 3.08 10.46
N LYS A 62 29.31 1.84 10.05
CA LYS A 62 30.34 0.90 9.61
C LYS A 62 31.15 1.52 8.46
N PHE A 63 32.46 1.35 8.51
CA PHE A 63 33.34 1.73 7.40
C PHE A 63 32.87 1.03 6.12
N ILE A 64 32.60 1.82 5.08
CA ILE A 64 32.17 1.33 3.77
C ILE A 64 33.42 1.27 2.89
N SER A 65 33.88 0.06 2.57
CA SER A 65 35.05 -0.12 1.70
C SER A 65 34.85 0.54 0.33
N ALA A 66 35.89 1.18 -0.21
CA ALA A 66 35.88 1.80 -1.53
C ALA A 66 35.40 0.84 -2.64
N GLN A 67 35.74 -0.45 -2.53
CA GLN A 67 35.28 -1.48 -3.46
C GLN A 67 33.75 -1.62 -3.47
N THR A 68 33.09 -1.49 -2.32
CA THR A 68 31.63 -1.59 -2.22
C THR A 68 30.94 -0.37 -2.85
N ILE A 69 31.55 0.82 -2.71
CA ILE A 69 31.09 2.05 -3.36
C ILE A 69 31.17 1.88 -4.87
N LEU A 70 32.32 1.43 -5.39
CA LEU A 70 32.54 1.18 -6.81
C LEU A 70 31.54 0.16 -7.37
N LYS A 71 31.38 -1.00 -6.71
CA LYS A 71 30.42 -2.04 -7.12
C LYS A 71 28.98 -1.50 -7.14
N SER A 72 28.62 -0.65 -6.17
CA SER A 72 27.29 -0.02 -6.14
C SER A 72 27.07 0.96 -7.28
N ALA A 73 28.09 1.76 -7.62
CA ALA A 73 28.06 2.70 -8.74
C ALA A 73 27.93 1.97 -10.09
N GLN A 74 28.77 0.96 -10.33
CA GLN A 74 28.70 0.12 -11.53
C GLN A 74 27.33 -0.56 -11.67
N ARG A 75 26.75 -1.05 -10.57
CA ARG A 75 25.40 -1.63 -10.58
C ARG A 75 24.34 -0.62 -11.00
N LYS A 76 24.39 0.61 -10.46
CA LYS A 76 23.47 1.69 -10.83
C LYS A 76 23.59 2.05 -12.31
N GLU A 77 24.82 2.14 -12.82
CA GLU A 77 25.07 2.43 -14.23
C GLU A 77 24.49 1.33 -15.14
N ARG A 78 24.73 0.06 -14.83
CA ARG A 78 24.16 -1.08 -15.57
C ARG A 78 22.62 -1.05 -15.57
N GLN A 79 22.01 -0.76 -14.43
CA GLN A 79 20.55 -0.63 -14.31
C GLN A 79 20.00 0.56 -15.10
N GLY A 80 20.71 1.70 -15.13
CA GLY A 80 20.35 2.86 -15.95
C GLY A 80 20.39 2.51 -17.44
N LYS A 81 21.46 1.87 -17.91
CA LYS A 81 21.56 1.38 -19.30
C LYS A 81 20.42 0.42 -19.64
N GLN A 82 20.06 -0.50 -18.75
CA GLN A 82 18.94 -1.42 -18.95
C GLN A 82 17.60 -0.67 -19.08
N PHE A 83 17.34 0.30 -18.18
CA PHE A 83 16.13 1.12 -18.19
C PHE A 83 15.96 1.90 -19.51
N ARG A 84 17.05 2.50 -20.01
CA ARG A 84 17.08 3.21 -21.31
C ARG A 84 16.81 2.27 -22.47
N LYS A 85 17.54 1.15 -22.54
CA LYS A 85 17.38 0.14 -23.59
C LYS A 85 15.96 -0.42 -23.68
N ILE A 86 15.30 -0.66 -22.55
CA ILE A 86 13.89 -1.10 -22.55
C ILE A 86 12.99 -0.03 -23.16
N GLY A 87 13.20 1.24 -22.80
CA GLY A 87 12.44 2.36 -23.35
C GLY A 87 12.63 2.54 -24.85
N GLU A 88 13.86 2.39 -25.34
CA GLU A 88 14.21 2.43 -26.77
C GLU A 88 13.55 1.27 -27.53
N LYS A 89 13.60 0.05 -26.98
CA LYS A 89 12.95 -1.13 -27.57
C LYS A 89 11.44 -0.95 -27.71
N VAL A 90 10.76 -0.42 -26.69
CA VAL A 90 9.32 -0.19 -26.75
C VAL A 90 8.98 0.88 -27.79
N LYS A 91 9.70 2.01 -27.81
CA LYS A 91 9.56 3.04 -28.84
C LYS A 91 9.81 2.51 -30.26
N GLY A 92 10.81 1.64 -30.41
CA GLY A 92 11.12 1.01 -31.69
C GLY A 92 10.00 0.09 -32.18
N ARG A 93 9.38 -0.67 -31.28
CA ARG A 93 8.21 -1.52 -31.59
C ARG A 93 7.01 -0.67 -31.99
N GLU A 94 6.71 0.37 -31.22
CA GLU A 94 5.64 1.34 -31.50
C GLU A 94 5.78 1.96 -32.90
N LYS A 95 7.00 2.37 -33.30
CA LYS A 95 7.25 2.94 -34.63
C LYS A 95 7.09 1.93 -35.78
N ARG A 96 7.34 0.64 -35.53
CA ARG A 96 7.23 -0.42 -36.54
C ARG A 96 5.81 -0.96 -36.67
N SER A 97 5.02 -0.88 -35.61
CA SER A 97 3.63 -1.33 -35.62
C SER A 97 2.69 -0.35 -36.31
N ASP A 98 1.64 -0.87 -36.95
CA ASP A 98 0.56 -0.05 -37.47
C ASP A 98 -0.10 0.75 -36.35
N LYS A 99 -0.21 2.07 -36.52
CA LYS A 99 -0.74 2.99 -35.49
C LYS A 99 -2.12 2.57 -34.98
N LYS A 100 -3.02 2.16 -35.89
CA LYS A 100 -4.39 1.73 -35.55
C LYS A 100 -4.38 0.47 -34.68
N ARG A 101 -3.66 -0.57 -35.12
CA ARG A 101 -3.54 -1.84 -34.38
C ARG A 101 -2.90 -1.63 -33.01
N PHE A 102 -1.88 -0.80 -32.94
CA PHE A 102 -1.22 -0.46 -31.68
C PHE A 102 -2.17 0.26 -30.73
N GLN A 103 -2.96 1.23 -31.22
CA GLN A 103 -3.94 1.92 -30.39
C GLN A 103 -5.02 0.97 -29.86
N THR A 104 -5.53 0.05 -30.70
CA THR A 104 -6.49 -0.97 -30.25
C THR A 104 -5.90 -1.86 -29.16
N TYR A 105 -4.65 -2.29 -29.31
CA TYR A 105 -3.94 -3.07 -28.29
C TYR A 105 -3.77 -2.30 -26.96
N LEU A 106 -3.49 -1.01 -27.04
CA LEU A 106 -3.38 -0.17 -25.85
C LEU A 106 -4.74 0.00 -25.16
N ASN A 107 -5.80 0.22 -25.91
CA ASN A 107 -7.16 0.37 -25.37
C ASN A 107 -7.63 -0.90 -24.65
N ASP A 108 -7.30 -2.08 -25.19
CA ASP A 108 -7.63 -3.38 -24.56
C ASP A 108 -6.73 -3.70 -23.34
N SER A 109 -5.66 -2.95 -23.10
CA SER A 109 -4.76 -3.25 -22.00
C SER A 109 -5.43 -3.07 -20.63
N ARG A 110 -5.32 -4.09 -19.76
CA ARG A 110 -5.84 -4.05 -18.40
C ARG A 110 -5.09 -3.05 -17.51
N VAL A 111 -5.79 -2.54 -16.48
CA VAL A 111 -5.17 -1.71 -15.43
C VAL A 111 -4.11 -2.51 -14.67
N VAL A 112 -2.98 -1.86 -14.38
CA VAL A 112 -1.82 -2.44 -13.72
C VAL A 112 -1.65 -1.81 -12.35
N LEU A 113 -1.54 -2.64 -11.31
CA LEU A 113 -1.05 -2.25 -10.00
C LEU A 113 0.47 -2.35 -9.99
N LEU A 114 1.15 -1.22 -9.85
CA LEU A 114 2.60 -1.16 -9.66
C LEU A 114 2.93 -1.00 -8.18
N VAL A 115 3.79 -1.85 -7.63
CA VAL A 115 4.30 -1.75 -6.26
C VAL A 115 5.81 -1.57 -6.28
N ARG A 116 6.31 -0.54 -5.59
CA ARG A 116 7.75 -0.30 -5.50
C ARG A 116 8.42 -1.30 -4.56
N ALA A 117 9.26 -2.16 -5.13
CA ALA A 117 9.99 -3.19 -4.37
C ALA A 117 11.44 -2.81 -4.06
N LYS A 118 12.02 -1.86 -4.82
CA LYS A 118 13.44 -1.53 -4.75
C LYS A 118 13.69 -0.24 -3.94
N GLY A 119 14.73 -0.27 -3.12
CA GLY A 119 15.10 0.81 -2.19
C GLY A 119 15.88 1.96 -2.83
N SER A 120 16.97 2.39 -2.18
CA SER A 120 17.82 3.50 -2.63
C SER A 120 18.85 3.10 -3.70
N GLN A 121 19.05 1.80 -3.93
CA GLN A 121 19.99 1.26 -4.92
C GLN A 121 19.38 1.22 -6.32
N ILE A 122 19.00 2.40 -6.82
CA ILE A 122 18.32 2.62 -8.09
C ILE A 122 19.04 3.77 -8.82
N PRO A 123 19.14 3.75 -10.16
CA PRO A 123 19.68 4.87 -10.93
C PRO A 123 18.78 6.14 -10.84
N PRO A 124 19.34 7.33 -11.10
CA PRO A 124 18.60 8.59 -11.02
C PRO A 124 17.43 8.65 -12.00
N GLU A 125 17.58 8.10 -13.21
CA GLU A 125 16.53 8.07 -14.24
C GLU A 125 15.27 7.32 -13.78
N VAL A 126 15.45 6.14 -13.18
CA VAL A 126 14.35 5.34 -12.62
C VAL A 126 13.75 6.06 -11.41
N THR A 127 14.58 6.74 -10.61
CA THR A 127 14.09 7.53 -9.48
C THR A 127 13.18 8.66 -9.98
N ALA A 128 13.57 9.38 -11.03
CA ALA A 128 12.74 10.40 -11.66
C ALA A 128 11.42 9.82 -12.19
N ALA A 129 11.45 8.64 -12.82
CA ALA A 129 10.24 7.94 -13.24
C ALA A 129 9.34 7.50 -12.08
N PHE A 130 9.90 7.12 -10.94
CA PHE A 130 9.10 6.87 -9.73
C PHE A 130 8.51 8.14 -9.15
N HIS A 131 9.24 9.26 -9.18
CA HIS A 131 8.74 10.54 -8.73
C HIS A 131 7.57 11.03 -9.59
N SER A 132 7.60 10.84 -10.91
CA SER A 132 6.49 11.26 -11.79
C SER A 132 5.19 10.51 -11.51
N ILE A 133 5.26 9.23 -11.13
CA ILE A 133 4.10 8.42 -10.73
C ILE A 133 3.74 8.63 -9.24
N GLY A 134 4.60 9.27 -8.44
CA GLY A 134 4.37 9.45 -7.00
C GLY A 134 4.76 8.24 -6.13
N LEU A 135 5.55 7.29 -6.65
CA LEU A 135 6.05 6.11 -5.94
C LEU A 135 7.36 6.39 -5.18
N GLN A 136 7.33 7.36 -4.28
CA GLN A 136 8.53 7.81 -3.54
C GLN A 136 8.91 6.88 -2.38
N LYS A 137 7.92 6.29 -1.70
CA LYS A 137 8.13 5.41 -0.55
C LYS A 137 8.34 3.97 -1.02
N LEU A 138 9.12 3.20 -0.26
CA LEU A 138 9.22 1.76 -0.46
C LEU A 138 7.87 1.11 -0.15
N TYR A 139 7.45 0.14 -0.97
CA TYR A 139 6.12 -0.48 -0.95
C TYR A 139 4.96 0.49 -1.17
N ALA A 140 5.21 1.72 -1.65
CA ALA A 140 4.14 2.49 -2.25
C ALA A 140 3.64 1.76 -3.50
N ALA A 141 2.35 1.89 -3.78
CA ALA A 141 1.74 1.34 -4.97
C ALA A 141 0.85 2.34 -5.67
N ARG A 142 0.66 2.15 -6.98
CA ARG A 142 -0.23 2.98 -7.79
C ARG A 142 -0.87 2.15 -8.88
N LEU A 143 -2.15 2.40 -9.10
CA LEU A 143 -2.90 1.89 -10.23
C LEU A 143 -2.61 2.76 -11.45
N MET A 144 -2.30 2.11 -12.58
CA MET A 144 -1.99 2.79 -13.84
C MET A 144 -2.67 2.07 -14.99
N TYR A 145 -3.27 2.86 -15.89
CA TYR A 145 -3.84 2.35 -17.13
C TYR A 145 -2.83 2.47 -18.26
N ALA A 146 -2.65 1.39 -19.02
CA ALA A 146 -1.65 1.30 -20.09
C ALA A 146 -2.16 1.80 -21.45
N GLY A 147 -3.31 2.47 -21.52
CA GLY A 147 -3.91 2.92 -22.79
C GLY A 147 -3.18 4.07 -23.49
N ASN A 148 -2.31 4.80 -22.80
CA ASN A 148 -1.47 5.83 -23.42
C ASN A 148 -0.09 5.23 -23.78
N PRO A 149 0.42 5.42 -25.02
CA PRO A 149 1.74 4.95 -25.43
C PRO A 149 2.87 5.34 -24.47
N HIS A 150 2.83 6.57 -23.95
CA HIS A 150 3.82 7.05 -22.98
C HIS A 150 3.76 6.26 -21.67
N THR A 151 2.55 6.07 -21.16
CA THR A 151 2.30 5.32 -19.92
C THR A 151 2.67 3.85 -20.08
N HIS A 152 2.32 3.24 -21.22
CA HIS A 152 2.70 1.87 -21.57
C HIS A 152 4.22 1.71 -21.57
N LYS A 153 4.94 2.60 -22.26
CA LYS A 153 6.41 2.61 -22.28
C LYS A 153 6.96 2.71 -20.86
N LEU A 154 6.45 3.64 -20.07
CA LEU A 154 6.91 3.88 -18.71
C LEU A 154 6.71 2.65 -17.80
N ILE A 155 5.55 1.99 -17.88
CA ILE A 155 5.26 0.73 -17.17
C ILE A 155 6.29 -0.34 -17.54
N LYS A 156 6.56 -0.55 -18.84
CA LYS A 156 7.56 -1.53 -19.30
C LYS A 156 8.96 -1.20 -18.80
N GLN A 157 9.35 0.07 -18.79
CA GLN A 157 10.66 0.49 -18.28
C GLN A 157 10.81 0.25 -16.77
N LEU A 158 9.74 0.41 -15.99
CA LEU A 158 9.74 0.20 -14.54
C LEU A 158 9.56 -1.26 -14.11
N GLN A 159 9.16 -2.13 -15.03
CA GLN A 159 8.96 -3.56 -14.79
C GLN A 159 10.10 -4.26 -14.00
N PRO A 160 11.41 -4.02 -14.25
CA PRO A 160 12.49 -4.63 -13.48
C PRO A 160 12.79 -3.95 -12.13
N PHE A 161 12.08 -2.89 -11.74
CA PHE A 161 12.26 -2.19 -10.46
C PHE A 161 11.04 -2.32 -9.54
N CYS A 162 9.92 -2.77 -10.09
CA CYS A 162 8.62 -2.90 -9.45
C CYS A 162 8.06 -4.31 -9.53
N ILE A 163 7.16 -4.59 -8.62
CA ILE A 163 6.21 -5.69 -8.77
C ILE A 163 5.04 -5.12 -9.54
N PHE A 164 4.55 -5.88 -10.51
CA PHE A 164 3.43 -5.45 -11.33
C PHE A 164 2.42 -6.60 -11.34
N GLY A 165 1.14 -6.25 -11.27
CA GLY A 165 0.05 -7.23 -11.31
C GLY A 165 -1.22 -6.58 -11.82
N HIS A 166 -2.21 -7.41 -12.14
CA HIS A 166 -3.55 -6.97 -12.48
C HIS A 166 -4.44 -7.27 -11.28
N PRO A 167 -5.01 -6.27 -10.60
CA PRO A 167 -5.88 -6.52 -9.47
C PRO A 167 -7.22 -7.10 -9.96
N ASP A 168 -7.73 -8.08 -9.23
CA ASP A 168 -9.11 -8.55 -9.41
C ASP A 168 -10.11 -7.56 -8.81
N ARG A 169 -11.39 -7.68 -9.16
CA ARG A 169 -12.45 -6.79 -8.67
C ARG A 169 -12.54 -6.77 -7.14
N GLU A 170 -12.47 -7.94 -6.51
CA GLU A 170 -12.48 -8.07 -5.04
C GLU A 170 -11.25 -7.42 -4.39
N GLN A 171 -10.08 -7.61 -5.00
CA GLN A 171 -8.83 -7.01 -4.52
C GLN A 171 -8.87 -5.49 -4.64
N LEU A 172 -9.46 -4.98 -5.71
CA LEU A 172 -9.62 -3.55 -5.96
C LEU A 172 -10.57 -2.92 -4.93
N ASP A 173 -11.69 -3.58 -4.63
CA ASP A 173 -12.64 -3.15 -3.59
C ASP A 173 -11.96 -3.05 -2.22
N ALA A 174 -11.30 -4.14 -1.79
CA ALA A 174 -10.58 -4.17 -0.53
C ALA A 174 -9.49 -3.09 -0.46
N LEU A 175 -8.78 -2.85 -1.56
CA LEU A 175 -7.71 -1.87 -1.65
C LEU A 175 -8.22 -0.42 -1.58
N LEU A 176 -9.28 -0.09 -2.32
CA LEU A 176 -9.86 1.24 -2.34
C LEU A 176 -10.56 1.57 -1.01
N ARG A 177 -11.29 0.62 -0.41
CA ARG A 177 -11.92 0.85 0.90
C ARG A 177 -10.92 1.03 2.03
N THR A 178 -9.84 0.25 2.05
CA THR A 178 -8.88 0.29 3.17
C THR A 178 -7.82 1.37 3.02
N ARG A 179 -7.39 1.68 1.80
CA ARG A 179 -6.23 2.56 1.54
C ARG A 179 -6.49 3.62 0.47
N GLY A 180 -7.73 3.72 -0.02
CA GLY A 180 -8.14 4.69 -1.04
C GLY A 180 -7.83 6.12 -0.62
N CYS A 181 -7.19 6.85 -1.54
CA CYS A 181 -6.89 8.26 -1.39
C CYS A 181 -7.25 8.99 -2.68
N ILE A 182 -7.82 10.18 -2.54
CA ILE A 182 -8.02 11.13 -3.62
C ILE A 182 -6.84 12.10 -3.65
N TYR A 183 -6.25 12.27 -4.81
CA TYR A 183 -5.09 13.08 -5.10
C TYR A 183 -5.49 14.34 -5.87
N ASN A 184 -5.08 15.49 -5.32
CA ASN A 184 -5.29 16.78 -5.93
C ASN A 184 -4.01 17.18 -6.70
N PRO A 185 -4.06 17.30 -8.03
CA PRO A 185 -2.87 17.59 -8.84
C PRO A 185 -2.33 19.01 -8.61
N GLU A 186 -3.21 19.98 -8.36
CA GLU A 186 -2.86 21.38 -8.13
C GLU A 186 -2.10 21.56 -6.82
N THR A 187 -2.65 21.06 -5.72
CA THR A 187 -2.06 21.19 -4.38
C THR A 187 -1.01 20.10 -4.10
N LYS A 188 -0.90 19.08 -4.96
CA LYS A 188 -0.06 17.88 -4.76
C LYS A 188 -0.29 17.17 -3.42
N THR A 189 -1.50 17.29 -2.90
CA THR A 189 -1.92 16.66 -1.63
C THR A 189 -2.83 15.47 -1.89
N ARG A 190 -2.83 14.51 -0.96
CA ARG A 190 -3.78 13.39 -0.97
C ARG A 190 -4.62 13.39 0.29
N ARG A 191 -5.91 13.06 0.16
CA ARG A 191 -6.86 12.91 1.26
C ARG A 191 -7.44 11.50 1.21
N PHE A 192 -7.59 10.86 2.36
CA PHE A 192 -8.25 9.56 2.43
C PHE A 192 -9.72 9.70 2.04
N ILE A 193 -10.26 8.66 1.41
CA ILE A 193 -11.68 8.62 1.05
C ILE A 193 -12.48 8.42 2.35
N SER A 194 -13.18 9.47 2.79
CA SER A 194 -13.98 9.45 4.02
C SER A 194 -15.49 9.46 3.77
N SER A 195 -15.92 10.00 2.63
CA SER A 195 -17.34 10.14 2.27
C SER A 195 -17.51 10.18 0.75
N ASN A 196 -18.68 9.78 0.26
CA ASN A 196 -19.00 9.80 -1.18
C ASN A 196 -18.99 11.23 -1.75
N LEU A 197 -19.36 12.24 -0.95
CA LEU A 197 -19.25 13.65 -1.32
C LEU A 197 -17.83 14.06 -1.75
N LEU A 198 -16.79 13.44 -1.17
CA LEU A 198 -15.41 13.72 -1.56
C LEU A 198 -15.10 13.14 -2.94
N ILE A 199 -15.66 11.97 -3.26
CA ILE A 199 -15.55 11.29 -4.56
C ILE A 199 -16.27 12.10 -5.63
N GLU A 200 -17.54 12.43 -5.39
CA GLU A 200 -18.36 13.21 -6.32
C GLU A 200 -17.73 14.56 -6.65
N ARG A 201 -17.19 15.29 -5.66
CA ARG A 201 -16.47 16.55 -5.92
C ARG A 201 -15.24 16.38 -6.80
N ALA A 202 -14.56 15.23 -6.72
CA ALA A 202 -13.32 14.99 -7.46
C ALA A 202 -13.54 14.33 -8.83
N LEU A 203 -14.60 13.53 -8.96
CA LEU A 203 -14.85 12.62 -10.08
C LEU A 203 -16.27 12.71 -10.67
N GLY A 204 -17.14 13.56 -10.14
CA GLY A 204 -18.53 13.70 -10.59
C GLY A 204 -18.65 14.12 -12.05
N ALA A 205 -17.66 14.85 -12.58
CA ALA A 205 -17.57 15.19 -14.01
C ALA A 205 -17.47 13.94 -14.92
N TYR A 206 -17.05 12.80 -14.38
CA TYR A 206 -16.91 11.53 -15.10
C TYR A 206 -18.04 10.55 -14.80
N GLY A 207 -19.10 10.99 -14.11
CA GLY A 207 -20.22 10.14 -13.70
C GLY A 207 -19.90 9.14 -12.58
N VAL A 208 -18.87 9.42 -11.77
CA VAL A 208 -18.44 8.55 -10.67
C VAL A 208 -18.80 9.20 -9.35
N LEU A 209 -19.73 8.58 -8.61
CA LEU A 209 -20.29 9.13 -7.36
C LEU A 209 -19.80 8.36 -6.13
N CYS A 210 -19.62 7.05 -6.27
CA CYS A 210 -19.30 6.13 -5.18
C CYS A 210 -18.00 5.35 -5.43
N ILE A 211 -17.57 4.55 -4.46
CA ILE A 211 -16.38 3.69 -4.59
C ILE A 211 -16.66 2.54 -5.58
N GLU A 212 -17.89 2.04 -5.58
CA GLU A 212 -18.39 1.00 -6.47
C GLU A 212 -18.23 1.43 -7.94
N ASP A 213 -18.61 2.66 -8.27
CA ASP A 213 -18.44 3.23 -9.62
C ASP A 213 -16.95 3.33 -10.02
N ILE A 214 -16.04 3.60 -9.06
CA ILE A 214 -14.59 3.58 -9.32
C ILE A 214 -14.14 2.16 -9.69
N ILE A 215 -14.65 1.15 -8.98
CA ILE A 215 -14.32 -0.25 -9.22
C ILE A 215 -14.84 -0.68 -10.59
N ASP A 216 -16.09 -0.32 -10.90
CA ASP A 216 -16.73 -0.62 -12.18
C ASP A 216 -16.03 0.04 -13.35
N THR A 217 -15.69 1.33 -13.25
CA THR A 217 -14.93 2.04 -14.29
C THR A 217 -13.57 1.39 -14.54
N ILE A 218 -12.85 0.99 -13.48
CA ILE A 218 -11.54 0.33 -13.60
C ILE A 218 -11.66 -1.08 -14.17
N ALA A 219 -12.66 -1.86 -13.73
CA ALA A 219 -12.86 -3.24 -14.17
C ALA A 219 -13.35 -3.32 -15.62
N ASN A 220 -14.31 -2.47 -15.98
CA ASN A 220 -14.92 -2.43 -17.31
C ASN A 220 -14.09 -1.64 -18.32
N ARG A 221 -13.08 -0.88 -17.87
CA ARG A 221 -12.16 -0.09 -18.71
C ARG A 221 -12.90 0.95 -19.57
N THR A 222 -13.75 1.75 -18.93
CA THR A 222 -14.48 2.86 -19.58
C THR A 222 -13.53 3.96 -20.05
N GLU A 223 -13.95 4.83 -20.97
CA GLU A 223 -13.11 5.91 -21.53
C GLU A 223 -12.50 6.85 -20.46
N SER A 224 -13.25 7.10 -19.38
CA SER A 224 -12.83 7.94 -18.25
C SER A 224 -11.80 7.28 -17.30
N THR A 225 -11.45 6.00 -17.49
CA THR A 225 -10.55 5.25 -16.58
C THR A 225 -9.21 5.95 -16.37
N ALA A 226 -8.63 6.51 -17.44
CA ALA A 226 -7.34 7.19 -17.37
C ALA A 226 -7.40 8.44 -16.48
N GLU A 227 -8.53 9.14 -16.46
CA GLU A 227 -8.75 10.38 -15.73
C GLU A 227 -9.08 10.10 -14.27
N VAL A 228 -9.94 9.10 -14.03
CA VAL A 228 -10.23 8.56 -12.70
C VAL A 228 -8.95 8.13 -11.98
N LEU A 229 -8.08 7.35 -12.65
CA LEU A 229 -6.81 6.89 -12.07
C LEU A 229 -5.80 8.00 -11.78
N LYS A 230 -5.83 9.13 -12.51
CA LYS A 230 -4.98 10.29 -12.19
C LYS A 230 -5.38 10.93 -10.86
N ARG A 231 -6.69 10.96 -10.57
CA ARG A 231 -7.26 11.47 -9.32
C ARG A 231 -7.09 10.48 -8.16
N ILE A 232 -6.93 9.19 -8.43
CA ILE A 232 -6.59 8.22 -7.38
C ILE A 232 -5.11 8.35 -7.02
N GLY A 233 -4.84 8.52 -5.72
CA GLY A 233 -3.49 8.68 -5.19
C GLY A 233 -2.74 7.35 -5.04
N PRO A 234 -1.43 7.41 -4.75
CA PRO A 234 -0.65 6.21 -4.43
C PRO A 234 -1.05 5.63 -3.06
N PHE A 235 -1.13 4.31 -3.00
CA PHE A 235 -1.39 3.51 -1.81
C PHE A 235 -0.09 3.28 -1.04
N ASP A 236 -0.13 3.41 0.28
CA ASP A 236 1.00 3.07 1.13
C ASP A 236 0.82 1.64 1.65
N PHE A 237 1.64 0.68 1.18
CA PHE A 237 1.66 -0.66 1.76
C PHE A 237 2.60 -0.78 2.95
N HIS A 238 2.27 -1.73 3.82
CA HIS A 238 3.22 -2.21 4.81
C HIS A 238 4.12 -3.26 4.16
N PRO A 239 5.39 -3.40 4.60
CA PRO A 239 6.24 -4.50 4.18
C PRO A 239 5.53 -5.85 4.45
N PRO A 240 5.46 -6.77 3.48
CA PRO A 240 4.81 -8.05 3.69
C PRO A 240 5.52 -8.84 4.80
N ARG A 241 4.74 -9.41 5.73
CA ARG A 241 5.24 -10.08 6.95
C ARG A 241 6.23 -11.21 6.64
N GLN A 242 6.05 -11.92 5.53
CA GLN A 242 6.95 -13.01 5.09
C GLN A 242 8.39 -12.57 4.82
N LEU A 243 8.63 -11.29 4.45
CA LEU A 243 9.99 -10.80 4.21
C LEU A 243 10.86 -10.75 5.48
N PHE A 244 10.25 -10.75 6.67
CA PHE A 244 10.98 -10.70 7.94
C PHE A 244 11.54 -12.07 8.37
N LEU A 245 11.02 -13.18 7.81
CA LEU A 245 11.41 -14.55 8.18
C LEU A 245 12.73 -14.99 7.51
N GLU A 246 12.99 -14.53 6.29
CA GLU A 246 14.16 -14.95 5.51
C GLU A 246 15.16 -13.80 5.36
N ARG A 247 16.14 -13.65 6.25
CA ARG A 247 16.99 -12.45 6.27
C ARG A 247 18.03 -12.36 5.13
N HIS A 248 18.17 -13.38 4.28
CA HIS A 248 19.35 -13.57 3.42
C HIS A 248 19.19 -13.26 1.92
N ARG A 249 18.00 -12.91 1.41
CA ARG A 249 17.82 -12.45 0.01
C ARG A 249 17.27 -11.04 -0.06
N SER A 250 17.69 -10.27 -1.07
CA SER A 250 17.12 -8.94 -1.30
C SER A 250 15.64 -9.08 -1.64
N VAL A 251 14.79 -8.23 -1.05
CA VAL A 251 13.32 -8.17 -1.25
C VAL A 251 12.93 -8.27 -2.72
N HIS A 252 13.70 -7.60 -3.58
CA HIS A 252 13.55 -7.62 -5.01
C HIS A 252 13.82 -8.99 -5.65
N GLN A 253 14.89 -9.68 -5.26
CA GLN A 253 15.24 -11.02 -5.77
C GLN A 253 14.25 -12.10 -5.30
N LYS A 254 13.59 -11.88 -4.16
CA LYS A 254 12.49 -12.74 -3.70
C LYS A 254 11.17 -12.44 -4.43
N LEU A 255 10.93 -11.18 -4.76
CA LEU A 255 9.71 -10.75 -5.44
C LEU A 255 9.82 -10.89 -6.97
N GLU A 256 11.03 -11.01 -7.53
CA GLU A 256 11.28 -11.47 -8.90
C GLU A 256 10.82 -12.92 -9.09
N VAL A 257 10.93 -13.78 -8.07
CA VAL A 257 10.33 -15.13 -8.06
C VAL A 257 8.78 -15.06 -8.10
N LEU A 258 8.19 -13.90 -7.78
CA LEU A 258 6.75 -13.72 -7.62
C LEU A 258 6.04 -12.98 -8.77
N ASN A 259 6.72 -12.54 -9.83
CA ASN A 259 6.03 -11.88 -10.95
C ASN A 259 5.54 -12.87 -12.02
N LYS A 260 4.29 -13.34 -11.86
CA LYS A 260 3.09 -12.94 -12.66
C LYS A 260 1.91 -13.87 -12.37
N ASP A 261 2.15 -15.18 -12.40
CA ASP A 261 1.10 -16.19 -12.17
C ASP A 261 1.17 -16.77 -10.75
N SER A 262 2.31 -16.60 -10.08
CA SER A 262 2.63 -17.33 -8.84
C SER A 262 2.07 -16.71 -7.57
N PHE A 263 1.97 -15.38 -7.39
CA PHE A 263 1.42 -14.85 -6.12
C PHE A 263 -0.09 -15.08 -5.98
N ALA A 264 -0.85 -14.87 -7.06
CA ALA A 264 -2.27 -15.21 -7.09
C ALA A 264 -2.49 -16.73 -7.01
N ALA A 265 -1.68 -17.55 -7.72
CA ALA A 265 -1.74 -19.00 -7.60
C ALA A 265 -1.30 -19.53 -6.22
N TYR A 266 -0.33 -18.90 -5.58
CA TYR A 266 0.14 -19.19 -4.24
C TYR A 266 -0.94 -18.89 -3.21
N LEU A 267 -1.56 -17.70 -3.30
CA LEU A 267 -2.66 -17.29 -2.44
C LEU A 267 -3.91 -18.18 -2.66
N ALA A 268 -4.20 -18.55 -3.92
CA ALA A 268 -5.25 -19.50 -4.24
C ALA A 268 -4.95 -20.94 -3.75
N ASN A 269 -3.69 -21.39 -3.81
CA ASN A 269 -3.28 -22.69 -3.27
C ASN A 269 -3.36 -22.73 -1.74
N GLU A 270 -3.00 -21.64 -1.07
CA GLU A 270 -3.09 -21.50 0.38
C GLU A 270 -4.56 -21.53 0.84
N LEU A 271 -5.44 -20.81 0.15
CA LEU A 271 -6.90 -20.83 0.39
C LEU A 271 -7.55 -22.19 0.05
N ARG A 272 -7.09 -22.89 -1.00
CA ARG A 272 -7.51 -24.28 -1.30
C ARG A 272 -7.09 -25.24 -0.20
N GLY A 273 -5.89 -25.05 0.37
CA GLY A 273 -5.37 -25.84 1.47
C GLY A 273 -6.17 -25.66 2.78
N THR A 274 -6.59 -24.43 3.08
CA THR A 274 -7.46 -24.15 4.25
C THR A 274 -8.85 -24.75 4.07
N ALA A 275 -9.47 -24.59 2.90
CA ALA A 275 -10.77 -25.18 2.60
C ALA A 275 -10.76 -26.72 2.66
N LYS A 276 -9.70 -27.37 2.19
CA LYS A 276 -9.55 -28.84 2.29
C LYS A 276 -9.41 -29.31 3.74
N ARG A 277 -8.72 -28.54 4.60
CA ARG A 277 -8.59 -28.83 6.03
C ARG A 277 -9.92 -28.62 6.76
N GLU A 278 -10.69 -27.60 6.40
CA GLU A 278 -12.04 -27.37 6.93
C GLU A 278 -13.01 -28.47 6.52
N ARG A 279 -12.99 -28.90 5.25
CA ARG A 279 -13.78 -30.06 4.80
C ARG A 279 -13.38 -31.36 5.51
N LYS A 280 -12.09 -31.56 5.77
CA LYS A 280 -11.62 -32.73 6.53
C LYS A 280 -12.08 -32.67 7.99
N ARG A 281 -12.09 -31.47 8.60
CA ARG A 281 -12.61 -31.22 9.95
C ARG A 281 -14.12 -31.40 10.04
N SER A 282 -14.88 -30.95 9.04
CA SER A 282 -16.33 -31.15 8.97
C SER A 282 -16.70 -32.60 8.69
N ALA A 283 -15.93 -33.31 7.85
CA ALA A 283 -16.08 -34.73 7.61
C ALA A 283 -15.77 -35.57 8.85
N SER A 284 -14.78 -35.17 9.68
CA SER A 284 -14.53 -35.79 10.98
C SER A 284 -15.53 -35.40 12.07
N ALA A 285 -16.36 -34.38 11.83
CA ALA A 285 -17.39 -33.91 12.77
C ALA A 285 -18.78 -34.48 12.47
N LEU A 286 -18.94 -35.28 11.42
CA LEU A 286 -20.18 -36.02 11.17
C LEU A 286 -20.19 -37.28 12.06
N PRO A 287 -21.22 -37.49 12.89
CA PRO A 287 -21.30 -38.68 13.73
C PRO A 287 -21.50 -39.92 12.83
N VAL A 288 -20.66 -40.94 13.05
CA VAL A 288 -20.74 -42.21 12.36
C VAL A 288 -22.04 -42.91 12.74
N VAL A 289 -22.99 -42.97 11.81
CA VAL A 289 -24.16 -43.86 11.93
C VAL A 289 -23.67 -45.28 11.66
N GLU A 290 -23.61 -46.10 12.71
CA GLU A 290 -23.20 -47.50 12.64
C GLU A 290 -24.20 -48.32 11.81
N THR A 291 -23.80 -48.74 10.61
CA THR A 291 -24.47 -49.85 9.90
C THR A 291 -23.70 -51.14 10.14
N LYS A 292 -24.20 -51.97 11.06
CA LYS A 292 -23.76 -53.37 11.23
C LYS A 292 -24.15 -54.18 9.99
N LYS A 293 -23.17 -54.78 9.29
CA LYS A 293 -23.39 -55.83 8.29
C LYS A 293 -22.76 -57.13 8.78
N ALA A 294 -23.57 -58.18 8.72
CA ALA A 294 -23.25 -59.56 9.08
C ALA A 294 -22.34 -60.23 8.03
N GLU A 295 -21.30 -60.91 8.53
CA GLU A 295 -20.65 -62.07 7.90
C GLU A 295 -21.57 -63.29 8.15
N GLY A 296 -21.73 -64.34 7.36
CA GLY A 296 -20.94 -64.94 6.29
C GLY A 296 -21.17 -66.46 6.38
N SER A 297 -21.78 -67.09 5.38
CA SER A 297 -21.71 -68.53 5.10
C SER A 297 -22.04 -68.65 3.60
N GLY A 298 -21.24 -69.27 2.72
CA GLY A 298 -20.63 -70.59 2.78
C GLY A 298 -21.22 -71.36 1.60
N GLY A 299 -20.49 -71.53 0.50
CA GLY A 299 -21.05 -72.17 -0.69
C GLY A 299 -20.12 -72.23 -1.90
N SER A 300 -19.32 -73.29 -1.96
CA SER A 300 -18.57 -73.75 -3.13
C SER A 300 -19.52 -74.20 -4.24
N LEU A 301 -19.26 -73.85 -5.52
CA LEU A 301 -19.51 -74.76 -6.65
C LEU A 301 -18.95 -74.26 -8.00
N LYS A 302 -18.21 -75.18 -8.62
CA LYS A 302 -17.71 -75.26 -10.01
C LYS A 302 -18.69 -74.69 -11.06
N ARG A 303 -18.16 -74.08 -12.14
CA ARG A 303 -18.16 -74.65 -13.52
C ARG A 303 -17.78 -73.63 -14.62
N LYS A 304 -17.01 -74.16 -15.57
CA LYS A 304 -17.02 -73.92 -17.04
C LYS A 304 -16.64 -72.53 -17.55
N ARG A 305 -15.41 -72.45 -18.08
CA ARG A 305 -15.07 -71.54 -19.18
C ARG A 305 -15.11 -72.38 -20.47
N ILE A 306 -16.10 -72.09 -21.32
CA ILE A 306 -16.18 -72.52 -22.72
C ILE A 306 -15.71 -71.32 -23.57
N GLU A 307 -14.94 -71.63 -24.61
CA GLU A 307 -14.32 -70.73 -25.57
C GLU A 307 -15.32 -69.81 -26.31
N ARG A 308 -14.94 -68.55 -26.52
CA ARG A 308 -14.69 -67.91 -27.82
C ARG A 308 -14.21 -66.47 -27.61
#